data_AF-A0A263DL29-F1
#
_entry.id   AF-A0A263DL29-F1
#
_cell.length_a   1.000
_cell.length_b   1.000
_cell.length_c   1.000
_cell.angle_alpha   90.00
_cell.angle_beta   90.00
_cell.angle_gamma   90.00
#
_symmetry.space_group_name_H-M   'P 1'
#
loop_
_entity.id
_entity.type
_entity.pdbx_description
1 polymer ?
#
loop_
_entity_poly.entity_id
_entity_poly.type
_entity_poly.pdbx_seq_one_letter_code
_entity_poly.pdbx_strand_id
1 'polypeptide(L)'
;MHKRWTPDRAGCTIQRSQTTGRTGSVRTPIDAVDGRLLQALTRDPRATVVALAEEVGLTRNTVQARLARLEERGVLDTFERRIDPAALGYPLTAYVTVRVVQRELGPVAAALARIPEVLEVQGLSGEADLLVQVVARDADDLYRIAGLLLATEGVERTTTSLVMRRLVDYRLTPLLERVAGKPEPRTR
;
A
#
# COMPACT_ATOMS: atom_id res chain seq x y z
N MET A 1 -10.32 25.67 42.12
CA MET A 1 -10.66 25.18 40.76
C MET A 1 -9.61 25.68 39.79
N HIS A 2 -9.31 24.89 38.75
CA HIS A 2 -8.32 25.08 37.68
C HIS A 2 -6.91 24.51 37.94
N LYS A 3 -6.75 23.21 37.66
CA LYS A 3 -5.44 22.63 37.32
C LYS A 3 -5.19 22.85 35.83
N ARG A 4 -4.12 23.59 35.53
CA ARG A 4 -3.50 23.72 34.21
C ARG A 4 -3.05 22.34 33.73
N TRP A 5 -3.40 22.01 32.49
CA TRP A 5 -2.81 20.90 31.75
C TRP A 5 -1.62 21.43 30.95
N THR A 6 -0.45 20.84 31.16
CA THR A 6 0.77 21.02 30.37
C THR A 6 1.16 19.66 29.79
N PRO A 7 1.27 19.49 28.47
CA PRO A 7 1.74 18.24 27.90
C PRO A 7 3.27 18.25 27.88
N ASP A 8 3.88 17.46 28.77
CA ASP A 8 5.30 17.14 28.70
C ASP A 8 5.48 15.71 28.16
N ARG A 9 6.31 15.64 27.11
CA ARG A 9 7.12 14.54 26.58
C ARG A 9 6.75 13.11 26.98
N ALA A 10 6.08 12.41 26.05
CA ALA A 10 6.28 10.98 25.85
C ALA A 10 6.52 10.74 24.35
N GLY A 11 7.72 10.25 24.03
CA GLY A 11 8.25 10.14 22.68
C GLY A 11 7.44 9.23 21.78
N CYS A 12 6.79 9.83 20.79
CA CYS A 12 6.47 9.16 19.54
C CYS A 12 7.68 9.32 18.63
N THR A 13 8.59 8.34 18.63
CA THR A 13 9.63 8.26 17.61
C THR A 13 8.94 7.88 16.30
N ILE A 14 8.47 8.87 15.56
CA ILE A 14 8.10 8.71 14.15
C ILE A 14 9.42 8.44 13.42
N GLN A 15 9.79 7.17 13.29
CA GLN A 15 10.88 6.79 12.41
C GLN A 15 10.46 7.16 10.99
N ARG A 16 11.16 8.15 10.43
CA ARG A 16 11.07 8.55 9.02
C ARG A 16 11.36 7.31 8.17
N SER A 17 10.32 6.64 7.70
CA SER A 17 10.44 5.64 6.64
C SER A 17 10.84 6.37 5.37
N GLN A 18 12.12 6.28 5.02
CA GLN A 18 12.61 6.75 3.73
C GLN A 18 11.93 5.91 2.65
N THR A 19 10.99 6.50 1.92
CA THR A 19 10.39 5.90 0.72
C THR A 19 11.42 5.98 -0.41
N THR A 20 12.46 5.15 -0.33
CA THR A 20 13.33 4.88 -1.48
C THR A 20 12.48 4.12 -2.51
N GLY A 21 12.44 4.64 -3.74
CA GLY A 21 11.73 4.02 -4.85
C GLY A 21 12.08 2.54 -4.95
N ARG A 22 11.11 1.67 -4.67
CA ARG A 22 11.26 0.22 -4.78
C ARG A 22 11.17 -0.20 -6.24
N THR A 23 12.16 0.17 -7.03
CA THR A 23 12.44 -0.57 -8.28
C THR A 23 12.84 -1.98 -7.88
N GLY A 24 12.19 -2.98 -8.47
CA GLY A 24 12.18 -4.39 -8.05
C GLY A 24 13.48 -4.91 -7.42
N SER A 25 13.57 -4.84 -6.09
CA SER A 25 14.49 -5.69 -5.34
C SER A 25 14.09 -7.13 -5.64
N VAL A 26 15.02 -7.94 -6.13
CA VAL A 26 14.85 -9.39 -6.30
C VAL A 26 14.73 -9.98 -4.90
N ARG A 27 13.52 -9.90 -4.33
CA ARG A 27 13.16 -10.60 -3.11
C ARG A 27 13.18 -12.08 -3.45
N THR A 28 13.92 -12.88 -2.68
CA THR A 28 13.83 -14.35 -2.78
C THR A 28 12.35 -14.75 -2.84
N PRO A 29 11.89 -15.57 -3.79
CA PRO A 29 10.49 -15.99 -3.80
C PRO A 29 10.13 -16.66 -2.47
N ILE A 30 8.91 -16.42 -1.96
CA ILE A 30 8.39 -17.16 -0.80
C ILE A 30 8.21 -18.63 -1.18
N ASP A 31 8.46 -19.53 -0.24
CA ASP A 31 8.29 -20.97 -0.47
C ASP A 31 6.82 -21.41 -0.30
N ALA A 32 6.50 -22.66 -0.62
CA ALA A 32 5.15 -23.20 -0.51
C ALA A 32 4.62 -23.22 0.94
N VAL A 33 5.50 -23.26 1.94
CA VAL A 33 5.14 -23.22 3.36
C VAL A 33 4.73 -21.80 3.75
N ASP A 34 5.53 -20.81 3.35
CA ASP A 34 5.24 -19.39 3.52
C ASP A 34 3.92 -19.03 2.79
N GLY A 35 3.68 -19.59 1.60
CA GLY A 35 2.41 -19.44 0.88
C GLY A 35 1.19 -19.97 1.65
N ARG A 36 1.29 -21.17 2.25
CA ARG A 36 0.22 -21.73 3.11
C ARG A 36 -0.01 -20.87 4.36
N LEU A 37 1.06 -20.38 4.99
CA LEU A 37 0.97 -19.52 6.16
C LEU A 37 0.28 -18.19 5.85
N LEU A 38 0.63 -17.55 4.72
CA LEU A 38 -0.03 -16.33 4.26
C LEU A 38 -1.49 -16.58 3.87
N GLN A 39 -1.83 -17.75 3.32
CA GLN A 39 -3.21 -18.13 3.05
C GLN A 39 -4.02 -18.26 4.35
N ALA A 40 -3.43 -18.84 5.40
CA ALA A 40 -4.04 -18.93 6.73
C ALA A 40 -4.32 -17.54 7.32
N LEU A 41 -3.31 -16.66 7.31
CA LEU A 41 -3.43 -15.27 7.75
C LEU A 41 -4.42 -14.44 6.92
N THR A 42 -4.57 -14.73 5.63
CA THR A 42 -5.55 -14.04 4.77
C THR A 42 -6.98 -14.41 5.18
N ARG A 43 -7.21 -15.65 5.65
CA ARG A 43 -8.52 -16.09 6.16
C ARG A 43 -8.80 -15.56 7.56
N ASP A 44 -7.81 -15.65 8.45
CA ASP A 44 -7.90 -15.09 9.80
C ASP A 44 -6.67 -14.20 10.09
N PRO A 45 -6.80 -12.88 9.85
CA PRO A 45 -5.71 -11.93 10.11
C PRO A 45 -5.37 -11.74 11.59
N ARG A 46 -6.16 -12.30 12.52
CA ARG A 46 -5.93 -12.25 13.97
C ARG A 46 -5.49 -13.60 14.54
N ALA A 47 -5.26 -14.60 13.69
CA ALA A 47 -4.85 -15.93 14.11
C ALA A 47 -3.59 -15.88 14.99
N THR A 48 -3.60 -16.64 16.07
CA THR A 48 -2.41 -16.78 16.92
C THR A 48 -1.35 -17.63 16.25
N VAL A 49 -0.08 -17.46 16.63
CA VAL A 49 1.02 -18.30 16.13
C VAL A 49 0.75 -19.80 16.38
N VAL A 50 0.07 -20.13 17.48
CA VAL A 50 -0.30 -21.52 17.81
C VAL A 50 -1.33 -22.06 16.82
N ALA A 51 -2.41 -21.32 16.58
CA ALA A 51 -3.43 -21.72 15.61
C ALA A 51 -2.85 -21.85 14.19
N LEU A 52 -1.98 -20.93 13.79
CA LEU A 52 -1.28 -21.01 12.50
C LEU A 52 -0.38 -22.26 12.43
N ALA A 53 0.35 -22.57 13.49
CA ALA A 53 1.23 -23.74 13.57
C ALA A 53 0.47 -25.06 13.45
N GLU A 54 -0.67 -25.18 14.14
CA GLU A 54 -1.59 -26.31 14.01
C GLU A 54 -2.11 -26.45 12.58
N GLU A 55 -2.54 -25.35 11.97
CA GLU A 55 -3.13 -25.36 10.63
C GLU A 55 -2.13 -25.76 9.53
N VAL A 56 -0.88 -25.29 9.62
CA VAL A 56 0.16 -25.56 8.60
C VAL A 56 1.01 -26.80 8.90
N GLY A 57 0.84 -27.43 10.07
CA GLY A 57 1.55 -28.63 10.49
C GLY A 57 3.01 -28.37 10.87
N LEU A 58 3.31 -27.25 11.54
CA LEU A 58 4.65 -26.86 11.97
C LEU A 58 4.72 -26.64 13.48
N THR A 59 5.94 -26.54 14.03
CA THR A 59 6.12 -26.08 15.40
C THR A 59 5.89 -24.58 15.49
N ARG A 60 5.44 -24.11 16.67
CA ARG A 60 5.26 -22.69 16.99
C ARG A 60 6.52 -21.86 16.68
N ASN A 61 7.70 -22.34 17.08
CA ASN A 61 8.97 -21.65 16.85
C ASN A 61 9.27 -21.48 15.36
N THR A 62 8.98 -22.49 14.54
CA THR A 62 9.17 -22.41 13.08
C THR A 62 8.23 -21.38 12.46
N VAL A 63 6.95 -21.35 12.85
CA VAL A 63 6.01 -20.32 12.36
C VAL A 63 6.46 -18.93 12.77
N GLN A 64 6.83 -18.75 14.03
CA GLN A 64 7.29 -17.45 14.54
C GLN A 64 8.52 -16.94 13.77
N ALA A 65 9.52 -17.80 13.55
CA ALA A 65 10.70 -17.44 12.77
C ALA A 65 10.37 -17.09 11.31
N ARG A 66 9.41 -17.80 10.70
CA ARG A 66 8.96 -17.51 9.32
C ARG A 66 8.19 -16.18 9.24
N LEU A 67 7.30 -15.90 10.17
CA LEU A 67 6.57 -14.62 10.22
C LEU A 67 7.52 -13.44 10.40
N ALA A 68 8.44 -13.52 11.36
CA ALA A 68 9.45 -12.48 11.57
C ALA A 68 10.26 -12.24 10.29
N ARG A 69 10.70 -13.31 9.63
CA ARG A 69 11.42 -13.20 8.36
C ARG A 69 10.57 -12.59 7.24
N LEU A 70 9.26 -12.88 7.16
CA LEU A 70 8.36 -12.30 6.15
C LEU A 70 8.18 -10.79 6.38
N GLU A 71 8.10 -10.36 7.64
CA GLU A 71 8.06 -8.96 8.04
C GLU A 71 9.38 -8.24 7.74
N GLU A 72 10.52 -8.78 8.18
CA GLU A 72 11.86 -8.24 7.95
C GLU A 72 12.16 -8.06 6.44
N ARG A 73 11.64 -8.95 5.61
CA ARG A 73 11.81 -8.92 4.15
C ARG A 73 10.79 -8.02 3.43
N GLY A 74 9.89 -7.35 4.16
CA GLY A 74 8.86 -6.49 3.58
C GLY A 74 7.90 -7.25 2.65
N VAL A 75 7.61 -8.52 2.96
CA VAL A 75 6.58 -9.30 2.26
C VAL A 75 5.19 -8.88 2.74
N LEU A 76 5.05 -8.60 4.04
CA LEU A 76 3.83 -8.04 4.62
C LEU A 76 3.83 -6.52 4.44
N ASP A 77 2.72 -6.00 3.93
CA ASP A 77 2.50 -4.57 3.80
C ASP A 77 2.07 -3.95 5.15
N THR A 78 2.03 -2.63 5.20
CA THR A 78 1.55 -1.89 6.38
C THR A 78 0.07 -2.15 6.63
N PHE A 79 -0.37 -1.97 7.88
CA PHE A 79 -1.78 -2.07 8.25
C PHE A 79 -2.65 -1.01 7.55
N GLU A 80 -2.08 0.15 7.23
CA GLU A 80 -2.78 1.26 6.57
C GLU A 80 -3.43 0.84 5.25
N ARG A 81 -2.80 -0.08 4.51
CA ARG A 81 -3.33 -0.58 3.24
C ARG A 81 -4.63 -1.39 3.37
N ARG A 82 -5.02 -1.75 4.60
CA ARG A 82 -6.28 -2.44 4.90
C ARG A 82 -7.43 -1.48 5.23
N ILE A 83 -7.17 -0.18 5.33
CA ILE A 83 -8.15 0.83 5.68
C ILE A 83 -8.79 1.37 4.40
N ASP A 84 -10.12 1.30 4.31
CA ASP A 84 -10.86 1.90 3.19
C ASP A 84 -10.88 3.43 3.35
N PRO A 85 -10.34 4.20 2.38
CA PRO A 85 -10.39 5.67 2.42
C PRO A 85 -11.81 6.24 2.56
N ALA A 86 -12.84 5.52 2.06
CA ALA A 86 -14.23 5.92 2.20
C ALA A 86 -14.66 5.96 3.68
N ALA A 87 -14.15 5.06 4.52
CA ALA A 87 -14.42 5.06 5.96
C ALA A 87 -13.78 6.26 6.69
N LEU A 88 -12.81 6.93 6.06
CA LEU A 88 -12.16 8.15 6.54
C LEU A 88 -12.79 9.42 5.95
N GLY A 89 -13.87 9.29 5.19
CA GLY A 89 -14.59 10.42 4.57
C GLY A 89 -14.13 10.78 3.15
N TYR A 90 -13.34 9.92 2.48
CA TYR A 90 -12.91 10.12 1.10
C TYR A 90 -13.51 9.05 0.18
N PRO A 91 -14.80 9.18 -0.20
CA PRO A 91 -15.50 8.15 -0.98
C PRO A 91 -15.07 8.09 -2.45
N LEU A 92 -14.45 9.15 -2.99
CA LEU A 92 -14.00 9.18 -4.38
C LEU A 92 -12.55 8.73 -4.46
N THR A 93 -12.25 7.91 -5.47
CA THR A 93 -10.88 7.54 -5.85
C THR A 93 -10.65 7.93 -7.30
N ALA A 94 -9.50 8.51 -7.59
CA ALA A 94 -9.09 8.83 -8.95
C ALA A 94 -7.63 8.44 -9.18
N TYR A 95 -7.31 8.20 -10.44
CA TYR A 95 -5.94 8.06 -10.90
C TYR A 95 -5.58 9.27 -11.74
N VAL A 96 -4.46 9.91 -11.41
CA VAL A 96 -3.92 11.04 -12.16
C VAL A 96 -2.61 10.60 -12.80
N THR A 97 -2.56 10.59 -14.12
CA THR A 97 -1.30 10.43 -14.83
C THR A 97 -0.60 11.77 -14.92
N VAL A 98 0.69 11.80 -14.62
CA VAL A 98 1.49 13.02 -14.57
C VAL A 98 2.68 12.88 -15.51
N ARG A 99 2.85 13.88 -16.37
CA ARG A 99 4.09 14.08 -17.14
C ARG A 99 4.96 15.09 -16.42
N VAL A 100 6.23 14.76 -16.28
CA VAL A 100 7.20 15.58 -15.55
C VAL A 100 8.44 15.78 -16.40
N VAL A 101 9.14 16.89 -16.16
CA VAL A 101 10.51 17.03 -16.65
C VAL A 101 11.36 15.95 -15.97
N GLN A 102 11.94 15.01 -16.74
CA GLN A 102 12.61 13.81 -16.21
C GLN A 102 13.64 14.07 -15.09
N ARG A 103 14.41 15.16 -15.17
CA ARG A 103 15.38 15.54 -14.11
C ARG A 103 14.72 15.95 -12.78
N GLU A 104 13.45 16.32 -12.79
CA GLU A 104 12.68 16.77 -11.63
C GLU A 104 11.85 15.65 -10.99
N LEU A 105 11.95 14.40 -11.47
CA LEU A 105 11.15 13.27 -10.98
C LEU A 105 11.24 13.08 -9.46
N GLY A 106 12.45 13.17 -8.89
CA GLY A 106 12.68 13.06 -7.45
C GLY A 106 12.04 14.19 -6.65
N PRO A 107 12.35 15.46 -6.95
CA PRO A 107 11.68 16.61 -6.34
C PRO A 107 10.15 16.59 -6.45
N VAL A 108 9.61 16.24 -7.63
CA VAL A 108 8.17 16.11 -7.84
C VAL A 108 7.61 15.04 -6.91
N ALA A 109 8.15 13.82 -6.91
CA ALA A 109 7.66 12.75 -6.03
C ALA A 109 7.65 13.16 -4.55
N ALA A 110 8.69 13.85 -4.09
CA ALA A 110 8.76 14.37 -2.72
C ALA A 110 7.74 15.48 -2.42
N ALA A 111 7.36 16.27 -3.43
CA ALA A 111 6.30 17.27 -3.32
C ALA A 111 4.91 16.64 -3.28
N LEU A 112 4.63 15.68 -4.18
CA LEU A 112 3.36 14.97 -4.21
C LEU A 112 3.10 14.20 -2.90
N ALA A 113 4.15 13.61 -2.30
CA ALA A 113 4.06 12.92 -1.02
C ALA A 113 3.65 13.81 0.17
N ARG A 114 3.67 15.15 0.02
CA ARG A 114 3.18 16.08 1.05
C ARG A 114 1.68 16.38 0.93
N ILE A 115 1.03 15.95 -0.15
CA ILE A 115 -0.40 16.11 -0.35
C ILE A 115 -1.09 14.92 0.33
N PRO A 116 -1.85 15.10 1.43
CA PRO A 116 -2.42 13.99 2.20
C PRO A 116 -3.35 13.08 1.39
N GLU A 117 -3.98 13.63 0.36
CA GLU A 117 -4.90 12.91 -0.52
C GLU A 117 -4.19 12.02 -1.54
N VAL A 118 -2.87 12.15 -1.70
CA VAL A 118 -2.04 11.28 -2.54
C VAL A 118 -1.69 10.02 -1.74
N LEU A 119 -2.28 8.89 -2.14
CA LEU A 119 -2.08 7.60 -1.46
C LEU A 119 -0.88 6.81 -2.01
N GLU A 120 -0.64 6.91 -3.32
CA GLU A 120 0.41 6.14 -3.98
C GLU A 120 0.90 6.87 -5.22
N VAL A 121 2.21 6.80 -5.49
CA VAL A 121 2.82 7.33 -6.72
C VAL A 121 3.70 6.23 -7.31
N GLN A 122 3.39 5.80 -8.54
CA GLN A 122 4.20 4.83 -9.27
C GLN A 122 4.86 5.50 -10.47
N GLY A 123 6.15 5.19 -10.69
CA GLY A 123 6.81 5.50 -11.95
C GLY A 123 6.31 4.56 -13.05
N LEU A 124 5.98 5.11 -14.21
CA LEU A 124 5.53 4.35 -15.37
C LEU A 124 6.60 4.34 -16.47
N SER A 125 6.70 3.21 -17.17
CA SER A 125 7.34 3.17 -18.49
C SER A 125 6.27 3.48 -19.54
N GLY A 126 6.32 4.65 -20.18
CA GLY A 126 5.35 5.01 -21.21
C GLY A 126 5.20 6.51 -21.44
N GLU A 127 4.04 6.90 -21.95
CA GLU A 127 3.72 8.29 -22.28
C GLU A 127 3.52 9.20 -21.06
N ALA A 128 3.19 8.64 -19.91
CA ALA A 128 3.18 9.36 -18.64
C ALA A 128 4.35 8.84 -17.80
N ASP A 129 4.93 9.72 -17.00
CA ASP A 129 6.06 9.38 -16.14
C ASP A 129 5.60 8.82 -14.80
N LEU A 130 4.46 9.32 -14.29
CA LEU A 130 3.89 8.90 -13.01
C LEU A 130 2.41 8.52 -13.14
N LEU A 131 1.99 7.54 -12.35
CA LEU A 131 0.62 7.26 -11.98
C LEU A 131 0.44 7.64 -10.51
N VAL A 132 -0.53 8.49 -10.22
CA VAL A 132 -0.81 8.96 -8.86
C VAL A 132 -2.20 8.50 -8.47
N GLN A 133 -2.32 7.69 -7.42
CA GLN A 133 -3.60 7.38 -6.82
C GLN A 133 -3.97 8.47 -5.81
N VAL A 134 -5.13 9.09 -6.01
CA VAL A 134 -5.67 10.09 -5.09
C VAL A 134 -7.06 9.72 -4.60
N VAL A 135 -7.43 10.25 -3.45
CA VAL A 135 -8.78 10.15 -2.89
C VAL A 135 -9.35 11.52 -2.58
N ALA A 136 -10.67 11.69 -2.70
CA ALA A 136 -11.33 12.97 -2.52
C ALA A 136 -12.67 12.82 -1.80
N ARG A 137 -13.11 13.90 -1.16
CA ARG A 137 -14.42 13.96 -0.47
C ARG A 137 -15.57 14.06 -1.47
N ASP A 138 -15.38 14.85 -2.51
CA ASP A 138 -16.32 15.13 -3.57
C ASP A 138 -15.59 15.62 -4.83
N ALA A 139 -16.34 16.04 -5.85
CA ALA A 139 -15.80 16.47 -7.13
C ALA A 139 -15.01 17.80 -7.04
N ASP A 140 -15.43 18.72 -6.16
CA ASP A 140 -14.76 20.01 -5.98
C ASP A 140 -13.42 19.81 -5.27
N ASP A 141 -13.39 18.92 -4.27
CA ASP A 141 -12.19 18.50 -3.59
C ASP A 141 -11.22 17.81 -4.55
N LEU A 142 -11.72 16.95 -5.45
CA LEU A 142 -10.91 16.34 -6.51
C LEU A 142 -10.32 17.38 -7.46
N TYR A 143 -11.09 18.41 -7.84
CA TYR A 143 -10.62 19.50 -8.68
C TYR A 143 -9.49 20.28 -7.99
N ARG A 144 -9.64 20.58 -6.69
CA ARG A 144 -8.58 21.20 -5.86
C ARG A 144 -7.31 20.34 -5.85
N ILE A 145 -7.44 19.03 -5.60
CA ILE A 145 -6.30 18.10 -5.57
C ILE A 145 -5.59 18.06 -6.92
N ALA A 146 -6.33 17.94 -8.04
CA ALA A 146 -5.75 17.97 -9.38
C ALA A 146 -4.99 19.28 -9.65
N GLY A 147 -5.51 20.42 -9.18
CA GLY A 147 -4.82 21.71 -9.24
C GLY A 147 -3.50 21.72 -8.45
N LEU A 148 -3.46 21.12 -7.26
CA LEU A 148 -2.23 20.99 -6.46
C LEU A 148 -1.17 20.12 -7.16
N LEU A 149 -1.60 19.01 -7.78
CA LEU A 149 -0.69 18.15 -8.57
C LEU A 149 -0.09 18.94 -9.74
N LEU A 150 -0.93 19.64 -10.50
CA LEU A 150 -0.49 20.43 -11.66
C LEU A 150 0.41 21.61 -11.27
N ALA A 151 0.18 22.24 -10.12
CA ALA A 151 0.98 23.36 -9.63
C ALA A 151 2.35 22.94 -9.08
N THR A 152 2.63 21.64 -8.98
CA THR A 152 3.92 21.15 -8.51
C THR A 152 5.01 21.46 -9.53
N GLU A 153 6.08 22.14 -9.11
CA GLU A 153 7.21 22.46 -9.98
C GLU A 153 7.80 21.20 -10.63
N GLY A 154 8.01 21.27 -11.95
CA GLY A 154 8.46 20.12 -12.75
C GLY A 154 7.33 19.28 -13.35
N VAL A 155 6.06 19.50 -12.97
CA VAL A 155 4.89 18.90 -13.62
C VAL A 155 4.52 19.69 -14.88
N GLU A 156 4.44 19.01 -16.01
CA GLU A 156 4.09 19.62 -17.30
C GLU A 156 2.61 19.43 -17.64
N ARG A 157 2.05 18.26 -17.27
CA ARG A 157 0.68 17.90 -17.60
C ARG A 157 0.13 16.84 -16.65
N THR A 158 -1.16 16.97 -16.33
CA THR A 158 -1.93 15.97 -15.58
C THR A 158 -3.14 15.52 -16.38
N THR A 159 -3.50 14.24 -16.30
CA THR A 159 -4.79 13.72 -16.80
C THR A 159 -5.47 12.92 -15.71
N THR A 160 -6.70 13.28 -15.36
CA THR A 160 -7.44 12.71 -14.23
C THR A 160 -8.50 11.73 -14.72
N SER A 161 -8.50 10.53 -14.16
CA SER A 161 -9.46 9.45 -14.43
C SER A 161 -10.15 9.03 -13.13
N LEU A 162 -11.43 9.35 -13.00
CA LEU A 162 -12.24 8.97 -11.84
C LEU A 162 -12.57 7.48 -11.87
N VAL A 163 -12.39 6.79 -10.75
CA VAL A 163 -12.79 5.38 -10.61
C VAL A 163 -14.31 5.32 -10.45
N MET A 164 -14.99 4.91 -11.51
CA MET A 164 -16.46 4.79 -11.51
C MET A 164 -16.94 3.56 -10.74
N ARG A 165 -16.22 2.44 -10.89
CA ARG A 165 -16.54 1.18 -10.23
C ARG A 165 -15.31 0.28 -10.15
N ARG A 166 -15.12 -0.37 -9.01
CA ARG A 166 -14.22 -1.52 -8.89
C ARG A 166 -14.94 -2.77 -9.41
N LEU A 167 -14.43 -3.34 -10.50
CA LEU A 167 -14.99 -4.56 -11.10
C LEU A 167 -14.43 -5.83 -10.45
N VAL A 168 -13.17 -5.77 -10.00
CA VAL A 168 -12.48 -6.84 -9.27
C VAL A 168 -11.70 -6.18 -8.14
N ASP A 169 -11.90 -6.63 -6.91
CA ASP A 169 -11.13 -6.13 -5.77
C ASP A 169 -9.70 -6.67 -5.77
N TYR A 170 -8.82 -5.96 -5.08
CA TYR A 170 -7.45 -6.41 -4.86
C TYR A 170 -7.45 -7.75 -4.11
N ARG A 171 -6.92 -8.79 -4.76
CA ARG A 171 -6.85 -10.15 -4.19
C ARG A 171 -5.54 -10.83 -4.56
N LEU A 172 -4.84 -11.33 -3.55
CA LEU A 172 -3.64 -12.16 -3.74
C LEU A 172 -3.88 -13.66 -3.51
N THR A 173 -5.04 -14.03 -2.93
CA THR A 173 -5.38 -15.44 -2.62
C THR A 173 -5.15 -16.40 -3.78
N PRO A 174 -5.55 -16.10 -5.04
CA PRO A 174 -5.31 -17.03 -6.16
C PRO A 174 -3.82 -17.26 -6.45
N LEU A 175 -2.97 -16.25 -6.23
CA LEU A 175 -1.53 -16.38 -6.41
C LEU A 175 -0.90 -17.17 -5.26
N LEU A 176 -1.37 -16.94 -4.02
CA LEU A 176 -0.96 -17.72 -2.85
C LEU A 176 -1.30 -19.21 -3.01
N GLU A 177 -2.45 -19.53 -3.59
CA GLU A 177 -2.86 -20.91 -3.90
C GLU A 177 -1.90 -21.60 -4.86
N ARG A 178 -1.48 -20.90 -5.93
CA ARG A 178 -0.48 -21.43 -6.88
C ARG A 178 0.86 -21.71 -6.21
N VAL A 179 1.34 -20.79 -5.36
CA VAL A 179 2.61 -20.96 -4.61
C VAL A 179 2.52 -22.09 -3.59
N ALA A 180 1.36 -22.24 -2.93
CA ALA A 180 1.11 -23.32 -1.97
C ALA A 180 0.93 -24.70 -2.62
N GLY A 181 0.96 -24.80 -3.95
CA GLY A 181 0.80 -26.05 -4.69
C GLY A 181 -0.65 -26.52 -4.86
N LYS A 182 -1.65 -25.65 -4.66
CA LYS A 182 -3.05 -25.98 -5.00
C LYS A 182 -3.27 -25.78 -6.51
N PRO A 183 -3.89 -26.74 -7.22
CA PRO A 183 -4.16 -26.61 -8.64
C PRO A 183 -5.11 -25.43 -8.91
N GLU A 184 -4.86 -24.77 -10.04
CA GLU A 184 -5.59 -23.59 -10.50
C GLU A 184 -7.10 -23.87 -10.59
N PRO A 185 -7.99 -22.96 -10.12
CA PRO A 185 -9.41 -23.11 -10.36
C PRO A 185 -9.65 -23.02 -11.86
N ARG A 186 -10.05 -24.14 -12.47
CA ARG A 186 -10.45 -24.20 -13.88
C ARG A 186 -11.65 -23.27 -14.06
N THR A 187 -11.42 -22.12 -14.69
CA THR A 187 -12.48 -21.23 -15.18
C THR A 187 -13.38 -22.04 -16.12
N ARG A 188 -14.68 -22.06 -15.82
CA ARG A 188 -15.72 -22.58 -16.72
C ARG A 188 -16.10 -21.51 -17.75
#